data_AF-A0A5T1IWL2-F1
#
_entry.id   AF-A0A5T1IWL2-F1
#
_cell.length_a   1.000
_cell.length_b   1.000
_cell.length_c   1.000
_cell.angle_alpha   90.00
_cell.angle_beta   90.00
_cell.angle_gamma   90.00
#
_symmetry.space_group_name_H-M   'P 1'
#
loop_
_entity.id
_entity.type
_entity.pdbx_description
1 polymer ?
#
loop_
_entity_poly.entity_id
_entity_poly.type
_entity_poly.pdbx_seq_one_letter_code
_entity_poly.pdbx_strand_id
1 'polypeptide(L)' 'MIVCAGGNENFSFAKAIGIGLVESAFHLGQLCLKEKPSKLIFIGTCGLYDKGKILEIYKSSHAFNVEFSKIS' A
#
# COMPACT_ATOMS: atom_id res chain seq x y z
N MET A 1 -12.26 -4.42 0.41
CA MET A 1 -12.05 -3.08 -0.18
C MET A 1 -10.63 -3.02 -0.74
N ILE A 2 -10.48 -2.45 -1.94
CA ILE A 2 -9.18 -2.29 -2.60
C ILE A 2 -8.76 -0.82 -2.47
N VAL A 3 -7.52 -0.58 -2.09
CA VAL A 3 -6.93 0.76 -1.93
C VAL A 3 -5.60 0.86 -2.68
N CYS A 4 -5.23 2.08 -3.08
CA CYS A 4 -3.97 2.40 -3.75
C CYS A 4 -3.43 3.74 -3.24
N ALA A 5 -2.16 4.06 -3.51
CA ALA A 5 -1.60 5.36 -3.11
C ALA A 5 -2.30 6.52 -3.85
N GLY A 6 -2.61 6.34 -5.14
CA GLY A 6 -3.12 7.39 -6.02
C GLY A 6 -2.02 8.03 -6.86
N GLY A 7 -2.26 9.24 -7.38
CA GLY A 7 -1.34 9.90 -8.29
C GLY A 7 -1.15 9.11 -9.59
N ASN A 8 0.09 8.66 -9.85
CA ASN A 8 0.40 7.81 -11.01
C ASN A 8 -0.10 6.36 -10.86
N GLU A 9 -0.48 5.95 -9.65
CA GLU A 9 -0.99 4.61 -9.32
C GLU A 9 -2.49 4.67 -9.01
N ASN A 10 -3.24 5.34 -9.88
CA ASN A 10 -4.69 5.51 -9.70
C ASN A 10 -5.46 4.50 -10.57
N PHE A 11 -6.26 3.66 -9.91
CA PHE A 11 -7.03 2.61 -10.56
C PHE A 11 -8.53 2.86 -10.34
N SER A 12 -9.35 2.71 -11.38
CA SER A 12 -10.80 2.94 -11.30
C SER A 12 -11.51 2.04 -10.28
N PHE A 13 -10.91 0.91 -9.92
CA PHE A 13 -11.45 -0.07 -8.98
C PHE A 13 -10.86 0.03 -7.56
N ALA A 14 -9.96 0.97 -7.29
CA ALA A 14 -9.30 1.15 -6.00
C ALA A 14 -9.53 2.56 -5.45
N LYS A 15 -9.67 2.68 -4.12
CA LYS A 15 -9.74 4.01 -3.46
C LYS A 15 -8.34 4.54 -3.20
N ALA A 16 -8.04 5.75 -3.64
CA ALA A 16 -6.77 6.42 -3.33
C ALA A 16 -6.72 6.81 -1.85
N ILE A 17 -5.61 6.52 -1.17
CA ILE A 17 -5.38 6.87 0.24
C ILE A 17 -4.26 7.91 0.44
N GLY A 18 -3.60 8.35 -0.62
CA GLY A 18 -2.51 9.33 -0.53
C GLY A 18 -1.13 8.70 -0.51
N ILE A 19 -0.10 9.51 -0.81
CA ILE A 19 1.27 9.03 -1.04
C ILE A 19 2.10 9.17 0.23
N GLY A 20 2.78 8.09 0.61
CA GLY A 20 3.62 8.06 1.81
C GLY A 20 2.84 7.75 3.09
N LEU A 21 3.58 7.38 4.14
CA LEU A 21 3.01 6.78 5.35
C LEU A 21 2.01 7.68 6.08
N VAL A 22 2.29 8.97 6.20
CA VAL A 22 1.46 9.91 6.97
C VAL A 22 0.09 10.11 6.30
N GLU A 23 0.09 10.44 5.01
CA GLU A 23 -1.14 10.68 4.25
C GLU A 23 -1.97 9.40 4.12
N SER A 24 -1.31 8.30 3.73
CA SER A 24 -1.92 6.96 3.65
C SER A 24 -2.58 6.56 4.97
N ALA A 25 -1.90 6.72 6.11
CA ALA A 25 -2.43 6.34 7.41
C ALA A 25 -3.65 7.18 7.80
N PHE A 26 -3.60 8.50 7.57
CA PHE A 26 -4.71 9.40 7.88
C PHE A 26 -5.97 9.07 7.06
N HIS A 27 -5.86 9.02 5.74
CA HIS A 27 -7.02 8.76 4.88
C HIS A 27 -7.54 7.33 5.02
N LEU A 28 -6.66 6.33 5.10
CA LEU A 28 -7.08 4.94 5.30
C LEU A 28 -7.78 4.78 6.65
N GLY A 29 -7.29 5.43 7.71
CA GLY A 29 -7.93 5.43 9.02
C GLY A 29 -9.36 5.98 8.98
N GLN A 30 -9.54 7.15 8.37
CA GLN A 30 -10.87 7.75 8.17
C GLN A 30 -11.80 6.83 7.35
N LEU A 31 -11.26 6.23 6.28
CA LEU A 31 -12.01 5.33 5.42
C LEU A 31 -12.47 4.07 6.15
N CYS A 32 -11.60 3.48 6.98
CA CYS A 32 -11.91 2.31 7.79
C CYS A 32 -12.97 2.59 8.85
N LEU A 33 -12.94 3.77 9.49
CA LEU A 33 -13.96 4.18 10.46
C LEU A 33 -15.34 4.32 9.80
N LYS A 34 -15.39 4.87 8.59
CA LYS A 34 -16.62 5.11 7.83
C LYS A 34 -17.19 3.82 7.24
N GLU A 35 -16.38 3.04 6.55
CA GLU A 35 -16.83 1.94 5.68
C GLU A 35 -16.73 0.58 6.36
N LYS A 36 -15.95 0.48 7.46
CA LYS A 36 -15.74 -0.73 8.26
C LYS A 36 -15.50 -2.00 7.41
N PRO A 37 -14.52 -2.00 6.50
CA PRO A 37 -14.31 -3.12 5.60
C PRO A 37 -13.84 -4.36 6.36
N SER A 38 -14.43 -5.53 6.06
CA SER A 38 -13.98 -6.82 6.62
C SER A 38 -12.61 -7.27 6.09
N LYS A 39 -12.17 -6.72 4.96
CA LYS A 39 -10.87 -7.00 4.34
C LYS A 39 -10.37 -5.80 3.54
N LEU A 40 -9.07 -5.54 3.67
CA LEU A 40 -8.34 -4.54 2.90
C LEU A 40 -7.32 -5.23 1.98
N ILE A 41 -7.19 -4.73 0.76
CA ILE A 41 -6.16 -5.12 -0.19
C ILE A 41 -5.54 -3.83 -0.71
N PHE A 42 -4.24 -3.65 -0.47
CA PHE A 42 -3.48 -2.57 -1.09
C PHE A 42 -2.89 -3.06 -2.41
N ILE A 43 -3.00 -2.23 -3.45
CA ILE A 43 -2.30 -2.42 -4.72
C ILE A 43 -1.47 -1.17 -5.04
N GLY A 44 -0.29 -1.40 -5.61
CA GLY A 44 0.64 -0.36 -6.00
C GLY A 44 1.83 -0.98 -6.70
N THR A 45 2.68 -0.13 -7.24
CA THR A 45 3.99 -0.50 -7.76
C THR A 45 5.01 -0.47 -6.63
N CYS A 46 6.13 -1.17 -6.82
CA CYS A 46 7.24 -1.13 -5.88
C CYS A 46 8.56 -1.35 -6.62
N GLY A 47 9.64 -0.91 -6.00
CA GLY A 47 10.98 -1.30 -6.41
C GLY A 47 11.30 -2.73 -5.94
N LEU A 48 12.12 -3.44 -6.71
CA LEU A 48 12.67 -4.74 -6.32
C LEU A 48 14.07 -4.54 -5.70
N TYR A 49 14.25 -4.95 -4.44
CA TYR A 49 15.54 -4.90 -3.75
C TYR A 49 16.39 -6.17 -3.96
N ASP A 50 15.76 -7.31 -4.23
CA ASP A 50 16.41 -8.63 -4.35
C ASP A 50 16.02 -9.30 -5.68
N LYS A 51 16.19 -10.62 -5.80
CA LYS A 51 15.89 -11.41 -6.99
C LYS A 51 14.39 -11.40 -7.33
N GLY A 52 14.12 -11.06 -8.58
CA GLY A 52 12.84 -11.22 -9.26
C GLY A 52 12.87 -10.57 -10.63
N LYS A 53 11.70 -10.39 -11.25
CA LYS A 53 11.54 -9.87 -12.60
C LYS A 53 10.73 -8.58 -12.56
N ILE A 54 11.19 -7.58 -13.31
CA ILE A 54 10.46 -6.32 -13.49
C ILE A 54 9.15 -6.61 -14.25
N LEU A 55 8.10 -5.82 -13.97
CA LEU A 55 6.76 -5.93 -14.55
C LEU A 55 5.98 -7.20 -14.18
N GLU A 56 6.40 -7.93 -13.14
CA GLU A 56 5.63 -9.04 -12.56
C GLU A 56 4.77 -8.58 -11.38
N ILE A 57 3.74 -9.38 -11.06
CA ILE A 57 2.89 -9.16 -9.89
C ILE A 57 3.42 -9.98 -8.71
N TYR A 58 3.71 -9.29 -7.61
CA TYR A 58 4.14 -9.92 -6.37
C TYR A 58 3.09 -9.74 -5.27
N LYS A 59 2.88 -10.80 -4.48
CA LYS A 59 2.10 -10.74 -3.25
C LYS A 59 3.06 -10.60 -2.07
N SER A 60 2.99 -9.46 -1.38
CA SER A 60 3.76 -9.26 -0.15
C SER A 60 3.35 -10.24 0.93
N SER A 61 4.34 -10.88 1.57
CA SER A 61 4.14 -11.73 2.75
C SER A 61 4.40 -10.95 4.05
N HIS A 62 5.28 -9.96 4.00
CA HIS A 62 5.68 -9.12 5.14
C HIS A 62 5.83 -7.68 4.69
N ALA A 63 5.72 -6.75 5.64
CA ALA A 63 5.98 -5.33 5.44
C ALA A 63 6.73 -4.79 6.66
N PHE A 64 7.75 -3.98 6.44
CA PHE A 64 8.57 -3.36 7.48
C PHE A 64 9.06 -1.99 7.02
N ASN A 65 9.40 -1.13 7.98
CA ASN A 65 10.10 0.12 7.71
C ASN A 65 11.61 -0.19 7.68
N VAL A 66 12.27 -0.02 6.52
CA VAL A 66 13.69 -0.37 6.32
C VAL A 66 14.62 0.41 7.24
N GLU A 67 14.29 1.68 7.52
CA GLU A 67 15.08 2.52 8.42
C GLU A 67 15.04 1.98 9.86
N PHE A 68 13.89 1.45 10.28
CA PHE A 68 13.71 0.83 11.58
C PHE A 68 14.20 -0.62 11.65
N SER A 69 14.19 -1.36 10.54
CA SER A 69 14.52 -2.80 10.53
C SER A 69 15.99 -3.12 10.79
N LYS A 70 16.89 -2.13 10.72
CA LYS A 70 18.31 -2.31 11.08
C LYS A 70 18.59 -2.16 12.58
N ILE A 71 17.60 -1.74 13.35
CA ILE A 71 17.72 -1.48 14.80
C ILE A 71 17.17 -2.67 15.63
N SER A 72 16.37 -3.53 15.01
CA SER A 72 15.72 -4.70 15.61
C SER A 72 16.41 -6.01 15.29
#